data_AF-A0A952FWV9-F1
#
_entry.id   AF-A0A952FWV9-F1
#
_cell.length_a   1.000
_cell.length_b   1.000
_cell.length_c   1.000
_cell.angle_alpha   90.00
_cell.angle_beta   90.00
_cell.angle_gamma   90.00
#
_symmetry.space_group_name_H-M   'P 1'
#
loop_
_entity.id
_entity.type
_entity.pdbx_description
1 polymer ?
#
loop_
_entity_poly.entity_id
_entity_poly.type
_entity_poly.pdbx_seq_one_letter_code
_entity_poly.pdbx_strand_id
1 'polypeptide(L)'
;LEQVEDPERLYYAEAAFAVNRRRDPSDLSVAEMADIVLPIVEQEDPVHGEEIVTRVRALWDLPRTTTRLKSAVAAALAHNQAQGIIREDDGFWRAPDSQIHIRDRSRVISAGLRKPEMLPPAEIDAAVLKVVGDNYGAARKDLIPAVARLFGFATTSAALRMRIDERVTQMTEDGRLTQKGDLLTVG
;
A
#
# COMPACT_ATOMS: atom_id res chain seq x y z
N LEU A 1 -29.61 -4.61 7.17
CA LEU A 1 -28.52 -3.89 7.84
C LEU A 1 -27.96 -2.93 6.81
N GLU A 2 -28.48 -1.71 6.79
CA GLU A 2 -27.94 -0.65 5.95
C GLU A 2 -26.50 -0.40 6.38
N GLN A 3 -25.56 -0.58 5.45
CA GLN A 3 -24.18 -0.17 5.66
C GLN A 3 -24.21 1.35 5.77
N VAL A 4 -24.06 1.86 6.98
CA VAL A 4 -23.78 3.28 7.20
C VAL A 4 -22.42 3.52 6.54
N GLU A 5 -22.42 4.12 5.34
CA GLU A 5 -21.18 4.54 4.70
C GLU A 5 -20.52 5.58 5.61
N ASP A 6 -19.29 5.28 6.04
CA ASP A 6 -18.45 6.23 6.76
C ASP A 6 -17.94 7.27 5.74
N PRO A 7 -18.41 8.54 5.81
CA PRO A 7 -18.09 9.56 4.81
C PRO A 7 -16.61 9.93 4.78
N GLU A 8 -15.82 9.54 5.79
CA GLU A 8 -14.37 9.76 5.84
C GLU A 8 -13.55 8.60 5.25
N ARG A 9 -14.23 7.55 4.74
CA ARG A 9 -13.57 6.36 4.22
C ARG A 9 -12.89 6.61 2.88
N LEU A 10 -11.56 6.68 2.91
CA LEU A 10 -10.75 6.76 1.70
C LEU A 10 -10.60 5.37 1.06
N TYR A 11 -11.04 5.23 -0.18
CA TYR A 11 -10.85 4.00 -0.96
C TYR A 11 -9.54 4.01 -1.74
N TYR A 12 -8.91 2.85 -1.86
CA TYR A 12 -7.76 2.66 -2.73
C TYR A 12 -8.16 2.86 -4.20
N ALA A 13 -7.44 3.73 -4.91
CA ALA A 13 -7.67 4.03 -6.32
C ALA A 13 -6.51 3.51 -7.18
N GLU A 14 -6.78 2.52 -8.01
CA GLU A 14 -5.78 1.97 -8.94
C GLU A 14 -5.47 2.98 -10.06
N ALA A 15 -4.18 3.16 -10.34
CA ALA A 15 -3.69 4.03 -11.39
C ALA A 15 -4.14 3.53 -12.77
N ALA A 16 -4.77 4.42 -13.52
CA ALA A 16 -5.23 4.16 -14.86
C ALA A 16 -5.19 5.44 -15.68
N PHE A 17 -4.45 5.41 -16.79
CA PHE A 17 -4.32 6.54 -17.70
C PHE A 17 -3.98 6.05 -19.12
N ALA A 18 -4.09 6.95 -20.10
CA ALA A 18 -3.78 6.60 -21.48
C ALA A 18 -2.26 6.59 -21.73
N VAL A 19 -1.79 5.62 -22.50
CA VAL A 19 -0.41 5.51 -22.96
C VAL A 19 -0.36 5.28 -24.46
N ASN A 20 0.77 5.61 -25.10
CA ASN A 20 0.94 5.31 -26.52
C ASN A 20 1.22 3.82 -26.75
N ARG A 21 0.16 3.05 -26.99
CA ARG A 21 0.20 1.60 -27.21
C ARG A 21 0.80 1.17 -28.55
N ARG A 22 1.26 2.10 -29.42
CA ARG A 22 1.93 1.74 -30.69
C ARG A 22 3.35 1.21 -30.48
N ARG A 23 3.97 1.49 -29.33
CA ARG A 23 5.27 0.96 -28.93
C ARG A 23 5.08 -0.07 -27.82
N ASP A 24 5.85 -1.15 -27.87
CA ASP A 24 5.90 -2.10 -26.77
C ASP A 24 6.55 -1.43 -25.54
N PRO A 25 6.00 -1.60 -24.32
CA PRO A 25 6.55 -0.95 -23.14
C PRO A 25 7.99 -1.38 -22.86
N SER A 26 8.40 -2.57 -23.29
CA SER A 26 9.77 -3.07 -23.12
C SER A 26 10.78 -2.49 -24.12
N ASP A 27 10.32 -1.71 -25.10
CA ASP A 27 11.14 -0.94 -26.05
C ASP A 27 11.25 0.56 -25.64
N LEU A 28 10.65 0.95 -24.52
CA LEU A 28 10.88 2.26 -23.91
C LEU A 28 12.28 2.33 -23.32
N SER A 29 12.92 3.48 -23.43
CA SER A 29 14.12 3.79 -22.65
C SER A 29 13.79 3.82 -21.16
N VAL A 30 14.82 3.75 -20.31
CA VAL A 30 14.63 3.79 -18.85
C VAL A 30 13.93 5.08 -18.42
N ALA A 31 14.30 6.22 -19.00
CA ALA A 31 13.67 7.51 -18.71
C ALA A 31 12.20 7.54 -19.15
N GLU A 32 11.89 7.07 -20.37
CA GLU A 32 10.49 7.00 -20.84
C GLU A 32 9.63 6.08 -19.95
N MET A 33 10.16 4.95 -19.49
CA MET A 33 9.45 4.07 -18.56
C MET A 33 9.32 4.71 -17.16
N ALA A 34 10.33 5.46 -16.71
CA ALA A 34 10.30 6.20 -15.45
C ALA A 34 9.19 7.27 -15.43
N ASP A 35 8.98 7.96 -16.54
CA ASP A 35 7.87 8.90 -16.74
C ASP A 35 6.49 8.23 -16.67
N ILE A 36 6.40 6.94 -17.04
CA ILE A 36 5.16 6.14 -16.92
C ILE A 36 4.96 5.60 -15.50
N VAL A 37 6.04 5.19 -14.84
CA VAL A 37 5.99 4.62 -13.48
C VAL A 37 5.67 5.68 -12.44
N LEU A 38 6.17 6.90 -12.62
CA LEU A 38 5.99 7.97 -11.62
C LEU A 38 4.52 8.28 -11.30
N PRO A 39 3.62 8.53 -12.27
CA PRO A 39 2.20 8.75 -11.97
C PRO A 39 1.51 7.58 -11.26
N ILE A 40 1.98 6.34 -11.48
CA ILE A 40 1.47 5.16 -10.78
C ILE A 40 1.83 5.25 -9.30
N VAL A 41 3.09 5.58 -8.99
CA VAL A 41 3.57 5.71 -7.61
C VAL A 41 2.90 6.89 -6.91
N GLU A 42 2.76 8.03 -7.57
CA GLU A 42 2.11 9.21 -6.99
C GLU A 42 0.62 8.97 -6.68
N GLN A 43 -0.09 8.25 -7.55
CA GLN A 43 -1.51 7.96 -7.34
C GLN A 43 -1.74 6.85 -6.32
N GLU A 44 -0.90 5.82 -6.31
CA GLU A 44 -1.04 4.66 -5.43
C GLU A 44 -0.11 4.71 -4.21
N ASP A 45 0.41 5.88 -3.83
CA ASP A 45 1.35 6.07 -2.72
C ASP A 45 0.83 5.61 -1.33
N PRO A 46 1.47 4.64 -0.63
CA PRO A 46 2.55 3.77 -1.09
C PRO A 46 2.04 2.54 -1.88
N VAL A 47 2.76 2.12 -2.91
CA VAL A 47 2.39 0.99 -3.78
C VAL A 47 3.46 -0.09 -3.85
N HIS A 48 3.07 -1.35 -3.77
CA HIS A 48 4.02 -2.47 -3.86
C HIS A 48 4.59 -2.60 -5.28
N GLY A 49 5.88 -2.91 -5.41
CA GLY A 49 6.54 -3.02 -6.72
C GLY A 49 5.87 -3.99 -7.70
N GLU A 50 5.29 -5.10 -7.21
CA GLU A 50 4.54 -6.03 -8.07
C GLU A 50 3.26 -5.43 -8.64
N GLU A 51 2.59 -4.54 -7.91
CA GLU A 51 1.40 -3.86 -8.41
C GLU A 51 1.77 -2.79 -9.43
N ILE A 52 2.91 -2.12 -9.29
CA ILE A 52 3.42 -1.20 -10.34
C ILE A 52 3.60 -1.96 -11.66
N VAL A 53 4.20 -3.15 -11.64
CA VAL A 53 4.32 -4.00 -12.83
C VAL A 53 2.94 -4.38 -13.38
N THR A 54 1.98 -4.68 -12.50
CA THR A 54 0.60 -4.99 -12.89
C THR A 54 -0.09 -3.80 -13.55
N ARG A 55 0.12 -2.58 -13.06
CA ARG A 55 -0.38 -1.34 -13.66
C ARG A 55 0.21 -1.10 -15.03
N VAL A 56 1.53 -1.14 -15.17
CA VAL A 56 2.18 -0.98 -16.49
C VAL A 56 1.66 -2.04 -17.48
N ARG A 57 1.53 -3.30 -17.05
CA ARG A 57 0.92 -4.35 -17.88
C ARG A 57 -0.50 -4.00 -18.32
N ALA A 58 -1.33 -3.50 -17.40
CA ALA A 58 -2.71 -3.12 -17.66
C ALA A 58 -2.82 -1.89 -18.57
N LEU A 59 -1.95 -0.89 -18.42
CA LEU A 59 -1.90 0.29 -19.29
C LEU A 59 -1.73 -0.09 -20.77
N TRP A 60 -1.06 -1.21 -21.08
CA TRP A 60 -0.90 -1.77 -22.43
C TRP A 60 -1.82 -2.95 -22.77
N ASP A 61 -2.79 -3.31 -21.92
CA ASP A 61 -3.65 -4.50 -22.05
C ASP A 61 -2.87 -5.80 -22.32
N LEU A 62 -1.66 -5.92 -21.78
CA LEU A 62 -0.84 -7.10 -22.02
C LEU A 62 -1.42 -8.32 -21.29
N PRO A 63 -1.50 -9.49 -21.97
CA PRO A 63 -2.17 -10.67 -21.41
C PRO A 63 -1.41 -11.26 -20.22
N ARG A 64 -0.11 -11.02 -20.11
CA ARG A 64 0.74 -11.52 -19.02
C ARG A 64 1.94 -10.62 -18.78
N THR A 65 2.49 -10.72 -17.57
CA THR A 65 3.76 -10.10 -17.23
C THR A 65 4.91 -10.92 -17.81
N THR A 66 5.88 -10.27 -18.45
CA THR A 66 7.11 -10.88 -18.95
C THR A 66 8.31 -10.47 -18.09
N THR A 67 9.41 -11.23 -18.12
CA THR A 67 10.66 -10.86 -17.42
C THR A 67 11.20 -9.52 -17.93
N ARG A 68 11.12 -9.26 -19.24
CA ARG A 68 11.58 -8.00 -19.84
C ARG A 68 10.78 -6.80 -19.32
N LEU A 69 9.46 -6.92 -19.17
CA LEU A 69 8.63 -5.88 -18.57
C LEU A 69 9.00 -5.62 -17.10
N LYS A 70 9.18 -6.69 -16.30
CA LYS A 70 9.63 -6.57 -14.91
C LYS A 70 10.96 -5.83 -14.80
N SER A 71 11.94 -6.20 -15.64
CA SER A 71 13.25 -5.55 -15.66
C SER A 71 13.17 -4.07 -16.09
N ALA A 72 12.33 -3.73 -17.06
CA ALA A 72 12.12 -2.34 -17.47
C ALA A 72 11.53 -1.49 -16.34
N VAL A 73 10.50 -2.00 -15.65
CA VAL A 73 9.89 -1.31 -14.50
C VAL A 73 10.88 -1.17 -13.34
N ALA A 74 11.64 -2.22 -13.02
CA ALA A 74 12.65 -2.16 -11.98
C ALA A 74 13.75 -1.12 -12.28
N ALA A 75 14.22 -1.04 -13.52
CA ALA A 75 15.18 -0.02 -13.95
C ALA A 75 14.60 1.39 -13.85
N ALA A 76 13.33 1.59 -14.20
CA ALA A 76 12.64 2.86 -14.09
C ALA A 76 12.44 3.32 -12.64
N LEU A 77 12.08 2.40 -11.73
CA LEU A 77 11.98 2.69 -10.30
C LEU A 77 13.34 3.11 -9.72
N ALA A 78 14.40 2.36 -10.03
CA ALA A 78 15.76 2.71 -9.61
C ALA A 78 16.22 4.07 -10.19
N HIS A 79 15.82 4.41 -11.41
CA HIS A 79 16.10 5.71 -12.02
C HIS A 79 15.47 6.87 -11.25
N ASN A 80 14.15 6.79 -10.97
CA ASN A 80 13.45 7.82 -10.20
C ASN A 80 13.96 7.89 -8.75
N GLN A 81 14.35 6.75 -8.16
CA GLN A 81 14.93 6.69 -6.82
C GLN A 81 16.28 7.41 -6.75
N ALA A 82 17.17 7.18 -7.72
CA ALA A 82 18.47 7.82 -7.79
C ALA A 82 18.39 9.36 -7.93
N GLN A 83 17.27 9.85 -8.47
CA GLN A 83 16.96 11.29 -8.56
C GLN A 83 16.27 11.84 -7.31
N GLY A 84 15.91 10.98 -6.34
CA GLY A 84 15.20 11.37 -5.13
C GLY A 84 13.72 11.70 -5.35
N ILE A 85 13.13 11.34 -6.50
CA ILE A 85 11.73 11.64 -6.85
C ILE A 85 10.78 10.65 -6.16
N ILE A 86 11.22 9.40 -5.98
CA ILE A 86 10.52 8.37 -5.22
C ILE A 86 11.50 7.69 -4.27
N ARG A 87 10.96 7.00 -3.27
CA ARG A 87 11.73 6.16 -2.36
C ARG A 87 11.05 4.81 -2.17
N GLU A 88 11.82 3.84 -1.70
CA GLU A 88 11.36 2.49 -1.43
C GLU A 88 11.51 2.20 0.07
N ASP A 89 10.44 1.69 0.65
CA ASP A 89 10.33 1.31 2.06
C ASP A 89 9.68 -0.10 2.12
N ASP A 90 10.45 -1.15 2.41
CA ASP A 90 9.96 -2.55 2.59
C ASP A 90 9.17 -3.10 1.38
N GLY A 91 9.66 -2.86 0.16
CA GLY A 91 9.04 -3.27 -1.10
C GLY A 91 7.95 -2.33 -1.62
N PHE A 92 7.64 -1.26 -0.88
CA PHE A 92 6.64 -0.25 -1.25
C PHE A 92 7.30 1.03 -1.73
N TRP A 93 6.81 1.54 -2.85
CA TRP A 93 7.30 2.76 -3.48
C TRP A 93 6.36 3.92 -3.19
N ARG A 94 6.94 5.09 -2.93
CA ARG A 94 6.21 6.31 -2.59
C ARG A 94 6.96 7.57 -2.95
N ALA A 95 6.25 8.69 -3.06
CA ALA A 95 6.88 10.00 -3.10
C ALA A 95 7.52 10.34 -1.74
N PRO A 96 8.66 11.07 -1.72
CA PRO A 96 9.21 11.63 -0.50
C PRO A 96 8.17 12.50 0.20
N ASP A 97 8.12 12.42 1.53
CA ASP A 97 7.32 13.29 2.39
C ASP A 97 5.80 13.31 2.12
N SER A 98 5.28 12.38 1.32
CA SER A 98 3.83 12.24 1.14
C SER A 98 3.13 11.89 2.47
N GLN A 99 1.87 12.31 2.59
CA GLN A 99 1.06 11.93 3.75
C GLN A 99 0.59 10.48 3.59
N ILE A 100 0.67 9.73 4.68
CA ILE A 100 0.19 8.34 4.71
C ILE A 100 -1.31 8.35 5.00
N HIS A 101 -2.07 7.70 4.12
CA HIS A 101 -3.51 7.56 4.27
C HIS A 101 -3.88 6.09 4.47
N ILE A 102 -4.93 5.83 5.26
CA ILE A 102 -5.49 4.48 5.43
C ILE A 102 -6.47 4.26 4.28
N ARG A 103 -6.09 3.44 3.30
CA ARG A 103 -6.89 3.21 2.09
C ARG A 103 -7.63 1.88 2.15
N ASP A 104 -8.95 1.93 2.09
CA ASP A 104 -9.81 0.75 2.02
C ASP A 104 -9.67 0.04 0.66
N ARG A 105 -9.34 -1.25 0.71
CA ARG A 105 -9.12 -2.10 -0.47
C ARG A 105 -10.30 -3.00 -0.82
N SER A 106 -11.45 -2.83 -0.18
CA SER A 106 -12.65 -3.61 -0.47
C SER A 106 -13.13 -3.47 -1.93
N ARG A 107 -12.93 -2.29 -2.52
CA ARG A 107 -13.39 -1.91 -3.88
C ARG A 107 -12.35 -2.11 -5.00
N VAL A 108 -11.17 -2.68 -4.71
CA VAL A 108 -10.12 -2.87 -5.72
C VAL A 108 -10.49 -3.94 -6.76
N ILE A 109 -10.03 -3.75 -7.97
CA ILE A 109 -10.12 -4.68 -9.10
C ILE A 109 -8.95 -5.67 -9.04
N SER A 110 -7.71 -5.21 -8.83
CA SER A 110 -6.55 -6.10 -8.72
C SER A 110 -6.69 -7.05 -7.53
N ALA A 111 -6.77 -8.36 -7.81
CA ALA A 111 -6.88 -9.37 -6.77
C ALA A 111 -5.64 -9.43 -5.86
N GLY A 112 -4.46 -9.04 -6.37
CA GLY A 112 -3.22 -8.97 -5.61
C GLY A 112 -3.35 -8.05 -4.39
N LEU A 113 -3.94 -6.87 -4.57
CA LEU A 113 -4.12 -5.86 -3.53
C LEU A 113 -4.91 -6.32 -2.29
N ARG A 114 -5.71 -7.40 -2.41
CA ARG A 114 -6.47 -7.99 -1.30
C ARG A 114 -5.63 -8.94 -0.43
N LYS A 115 -4.36 -9.16 -0.75
CA LYS A 115 -3.48 -10.00 0.07
C LYS A 115 -2.86 -9.18 1.21
N PRO A 116 -2.71 -9.76 2.43
CA PRO A 116 -2.13 -9.04 3.56
C PRO A 116 -0.72 -8.48 3.30
N GLU A 117 0.11 -9.21 2.56
CA GLU A 117 1.46 -8.78 2.18
C GLU A 117 1.48 -7.55 1.26
N MET A 118 0.34 -7.21 0.62
CA MET A 118 0.22 -5.99 -0.20
C MET A 118 -0.16 -4.75 0.61
N LEU A 119 -0.34 -4.86 1.94
CA LEU A 119 -0.55 -3.70 2.82
C LEU A 119 0.80 -3.06 3.20
N PRO A 120 1.02 -1.78 2.86
CA PRO A 120 2.21 -1.06 3.27
C PRO A 120 2.32 -0.98 4.79
N PRO A 121 3.51 -1.21 5.38
CA PRO A 121 3.73 -1.05 6.82
C PRO A 121 3.26 0.31 7.34
N ALA A 122 3.53 1.37 6.59
CA ALA A 122 3.18 2.74 6.97
C ALA A 122 1.65 2.93 7.12
N GLU A 123 0.86 2.32 6.23
CA GLU A 123 -0.60 2.39 6.34
C GLU A 123 -1.11 1.60 7.55
N ILE A 124 -0.54 0.43 7.80
CA ILE A 124 -0.90 -0.39 8.97
C ILE A 124 -0.61 0.40 10.25
N ASP A 125 0.55 1.04 10.34
CA ASP A 125 0.92 1.84 11.50
C ASP A 125 -0.04 3.03 11.70
N ALA A 126 -0.41 3.72 10.62
CA ALA A 126 -1.40 4.80 10.67
C ALA A 126 -2.77 4.29 11.15
N ALA A 127 -3.20 3.13 10.66
CA ALA A 127 -4.44 2.49 11.08
C ALA A 127 -4.42 2.07 12.56
N VAL A 128 -3.30 1.54 13.04
CA VAL A 128 -3.11 1.20 14.45
C VAL A 128 -3.21 2.45 15.32
N LEU A 129 -2.51 3.53 14.98
CA LEU A 129 -2.57 4.79 15.72
C LEU A 129 -3.98 5.38 15.72
N LYS A 130 -4.68 5.34 14.58
CA LYS A 130 -6.07 5.79 14.49
C LYS A 130 -6.97 5.01 15.45
N VAL A 131 -6.94 3.68 15.40
CA VAL A 131 -7.80 2.84 16.26
C VAL A 131 -7.48 3.03 17.74
N VAL A 132 -6.21 3.11 18.11
CA VAL A 132 -5.81 3.34 19.51
C VAL A 132 -6.23 4.75 19.97
N GLY A 133 -6.01 5.77 19.13
CA GLY A 133 -6.37 7.15 19.42
C GLY A 133 -7.88 7.36 19.58
N ASP A 134 -8.66 6.87 18.61
CA ASP A 134 -10.13 7.00 18.61
C ASP A 134 -10.79 6.32 19.83
N ASN A 135 -10.14 5.29 20.39
CA ASN A 135 -10.64 4.54 21.56
C ASN A 135 -9.95 4.90 22.89
N TYR A 136 -9.01 5.85 22.90
CA TYR A 136 -8.15 6.16 24.05
C TYR A 136 -7.40 4.94 24.62
N GLY A 137 -7.09 3.98 23.74
CA GLY A 137 -6.48 2.71 24.06
C GLY A 137 -7.21 1.52 23.45
N ALA A 138 -6.49 0.43 23.19
CA ALA A 138 -7.10 -0.81 22.71
C ALA A 138 -6.33 -2.05 23.19
N ALA A 139 -7.07 -3.09 23.58
CA ALA A 139 -6.46 -4.40 23.81
C ALA A 139 -6.02 -5.00 22.47
N ARG A 140 -4.84 -5.63 22.43
CA ARG A 140 -4.25 -6.16 21.19
C ARG A 140 -5.18 -7.11 20.41
N LYS A 141 -5.95 -7.92 21.13
CA LYS A 141 -6.94 -8.85 20.56
C LYS A 141 -8.09 -8.17 19.79
N ASP A 142 -8.45 -6.95 20.19
CA ASP A 142 -9.55 -6.16 19.64
C ASP A 142 -9.06 -5.13 18.62
N LEU A 143 -7.82 -4.63 18.81
CA LEU A 143 -7.11 -3.74 17.91
C LEU A 143 -6.95 -4.36 16.51
N ILE A 144 -6.44 -5.59 16.43
CA ILE A 144 -6.12 -6.22 15.13
C ILE A 144 -7.37 -6.35 14.23
N PRO A 145 -8.52 -6.89 14.70
CA PRO A 145 -9.73 -6.92 13.88
C PRO A 145 -10.25 -5.53 13.49
N ALA A 146 -10.10 -4.53 14.37
CA ALA A 146 -10.51 -3.16 14.05
C ALA A 146 -9.64 -2.56 12.93
N VAL A 147 -8.31 -2.74 12.98
CA VAL A 147 -7.39 -2.32 11.92
C VAL A 147 -7.71 -3.02 10.60
N ALA A 148 -7.93 -4.34 10.62
CA ALA A 148 -8.27 -5.10 9.42
C ALA A 148 -9.54 -4.57 8.69
N ARG A 149 -10.55 -4.13 9.46
CA ARG A 149 -11.80 -3.58 8.89
C ARG A 149 -11.60 -2.24 8.18
N LEU A 150 -10.63 -1.44 8.60
CA LEU A 150 -10.30 -0.16 7.93
C LEU A 150 -9.79 -0.41 6.50
N PHE A 151 -9.04 -1.49 6.29
CA PHE A 151 -8.56 -1.90 4.98
C PHE A 151 -9.58 -2.69 4.14
N GLY A 152 -10.79 -2.90 4.65
CA GLY A 152 -11.86 -3.60 3.93
C GLY A 152 -11.84 -5.12 4.03
N PHE A 153 -11.05 -5.70 4.94
CA PHE A 153 -11.06 -7.14 5.15
C PHE A 153 -12.27 -7.55 5.98
N ALA A 154 -13.14 -8.39 5.40
CA ALA A 154 -14.33 -8.90 6.09
C ALA A 154 -13.96 -9.83 7.26
N THR A 155 -12.85 -10.55 7.15
CA THR A 155 -12.31 -11.42 8.21
C THR A 155 -10.81 -11.20 8.38
N THR A 156 -10.34 -11.36 9.62
CA THR A 156 -8.90 -11.28 9.93
C THR A 156 -8.28 -12.66 9.83
N SER A 157 -7.71 -12.98 8.67
CA SER A 157 -6.96 -14.23 8.48
C SER A 157 -5.74 -14.31 9.40
N ALA A 158 -5.17 -15.51 9.59
CA ALA A 158 -3.95 -15.69 10.38
C ALA A 158 -2.77 -14.86 9.83
N ALA A 159 -2.61 -14.82 8.50
CA ALA A 159 -1.57 -14.01 7.84
C ALA A 159 -1.77 -12.51 8.08
N LEU A 160 -3.00 -12.00 7.96
CA LEU A 160 -3.28 -10.59 8.24
C LEU A 160 -3.06 -10.24 9.71
N ARG A 161 -3.49 -11.13 10.61
CA ARG A 161 -3.26 -10.98 12.05
C ARG A 161 -1.77 -10.87 12.33
N MET A 162 -0.97 -11.82 11.85
CA MET A 162 0.48 -11.83 12.03
C MET A 162 1.13 -10.55 11.53
N ARG A 163 0.77 -10.10 10.32
CA ARG A 163 1.32 -8.86 9.74
C ARG A 163 1.01 -7.61 10.58
N ILE A 164 -0.23 -7.47 11.07
CA ILE A 164 -0.59 -6.33 11.94
C ILE A 164 0.08 -6.46 13.31
N ASP A 165 0.15 -7.68 13.85
CA ASP A 165 0.77 -7.99 15.14
C ASP A 165 2.26 -7.60 15.16
N GLU A 166 3.00 -7.95 14.12
CA GLU A 166 4.40 -7.56 13.90
C GLU A 166 4.57 -6.03 13.90
N ARG A 167 3.69 -5.30 13.23
CA ARG A 167 3.71 -3.83 13.23
C ARG A 167 3.46 -3.25 14.61
N VAL A 168 2.48 -3.79 15.34
CA VAL A 168 2.20 -3.38 16.72
C VAL A 168 3.42 -3.62 17.63
N THR A 169 4.10 -4.76 17.49
CA THR A 169 5.34 -5.05 18.23
C THR A 169 6.40 -3.99 17.93
N GLN A 170 6.72 -3.77 16.65
CA GLN A 170 7.72 -2.79 16.23
C GLN A 170 7.39 -1.38 16.75
N MET A 171 6.12 -0.96 16.64
CA MET A 171 5.68 0.35 17.12
C MET A 171 5.79 0.49 18.65
N THR A 172 5.70 -0.61 19.40
CA THR A 172 5.90 -0.61 20.85
C THR A 172 7.39 -0.52 21.19
N GLU A 173 8.23 -1.26 20.47
CA GLU A 173 9.69 -1.23 20.62
C GLU A 173 10.27 0.16 20.30
N ASP A 174 9.75 0.81 19.25
CA ASP A 174 10.18 2.16 18.84
C ASP A 174 9.47 3.30 19.63
N GLY A 175 8.67 2.95 20.65
CA GLY A 175 8.03 3.90 21.57
C GLY A 175 6.84 4.68 21.01
N ARG A 176 6.35 4.35 19.81
CA ARG A 176 5.14 4.97 19.21
C ARG A 176 3.85 4.49 19.88
N LEU A 177 3.90 3.31 20.50
CA LEU A 177 2.85 2.76 21.35
C LEU A 177 3.43 2.44 22.74
N THR A 178 2.61 2.60 23.77
CA THR A 178 2.94 2.20 25.14
C THR A 178 1.93 1.17 25.65
N GLN A 179 2.43 0.06 26.19
CA GLN A 179 1.63 -0.96 26.87
C GLN A 179 1.35 -0.52 28.32
N LYS A 180 0.06 -0.42 28.68
CA LYS A 180 -0.43 -0.12 30.05
C LYS A 180 -1.39 -1.23 30.48
N GLY A 181 -0.89 -2.20 31.24
CA GLY A 181 -1.64 -3.43 31.54
C GLY A 181 -1.96 -4.17 30.24
N ASP A 182 -3.25 -4.41 29.97
CA ASP A 182 -3.70 -5.09 28.75
C ASP A 182 -3.94 -4.14 27.55
N LEU A 183 -3.85 -2.83 27.76
CA LEU A 183 -4.16 -1.82 26.74
C LEU A 183 -2.89 -1.27 26.10
N LEU A 184 -2.93 -1.12 24.78
CA LEU A 184 -1.99 -0.31 24.02
C LEU A 184 -2.54 1.11 23.95
N THR A 185 -1.70 2.10 24.22
CA THR A 185 -2.00 3.54 24.12
C THR A 185 -0.98 4.22 23.20
N VAL A 186 -1.32 5.38 22.64
CA VAL A 186 -0.32 6.19 21.91
C VAL A 186 0.77 6.60 22.90
N GLY A 187 2.03 6.43 22.49
CA GLY A 187 3.22 6.74 23.29
C GLY A 187 3.39 8.21 23.61
#